data_AF-A0A928YQB8-F1
#
_entry.id   AF-A0A928YQB8-F1
#
_cell.length_a   1.000
_cell.length_b   1.000
_cell.length_c   1.000
_cell.angle_alpha   90.00
_cell.angle_beta   90.00
_cell.angle_gamma   90.00
#
_symmetry.space_group_name_H-M   'P 1'
#
loop_
_entity.id
_entity.type
_entity.pdbx_description
1 polymer ?
#
loop_
_entity_poly.entity_id
_entity_poly.type
_entity_poly.pdbx_seq_one_letter_code
_entity_poly.pdbx_strand_id
1 'polypeptide(L)'
;MKKLILGLGVVSFLFVACNSEKKAEDNKDTTVVVVENQTAPAPAETHSHVAVPTFSSPEVQTLANEYNTFMHSYIDAYKAKDATLLQELAAKNTEWATKAQEAAAKMTPEDAQKWAEWQQQLTTELTASMQ
;
A
#
# COMPACT_ATOMS: atom_id res chain seq x y z
N MET A 1 41.88 -1.43 -3.38
CA MET A 1 42.32 -1.59 -4.78
C MET A 1 41.07 -1.58 -5.66
N LYS A 2 40.72 -0.42 -6.23
CA LYS A 2 40.78 -0.18 -7.68
C LYS A 2 40.25 -1.36 -8.52
N LYS A 3 39.00 -1.23 -8.99
CA LYS A 3 38.57 -1.48 -10.38
C LYS A 3 37.16 -0.94 -10.55
N LEU A 4 37.13 0.29 -11.04
CA LEU A 4 35.97 0.93 -11.64
C LEU A 4 35.75 0.36 -13.06
N ILE A 5 34.55 0.63 -13.58
CA ILE A 5 34.17 0.76 -15.00
C ILE A 5 33.71 -0.53 -15.71
N LEU A 6 32.39 -0.63 -15.84
CA LEU A 6 31.67 -0.88 -17.09
C LEU A 6 30.22 -0.41 -16.83
N GLY A 7 29.66 0.64 -17.40
CA GLY A 7 29.87 1.17 -18.74
C GLY A 7 28.56 0.97 -19.52
N LEU A 8 27.74 2.01 -19.53
CA LEU A 8 26.87 2.45 -20.63
C LEU A 8 25.63 1.61 -20.99
N GLY A 9 24.46 2.22 -20.79
CA GLY A 9 23.18 1.74 -21.31
C GLY A 9 22.06 2.75 -21.07
N VAL A 10 22.22 3.99 -21.53
CA VAL A 10 21.10 4.92 -21.67
C VAL A 10 20.23 4.41 -22.81
N VAL A 11 19.04 3.91 -22.47
CA VAL A 11 17.96 3.75 -23.44
C VAL A 11 16.79 4.59 -22.96
N SER A 12 16.80 5.83 -23.45
CA SER A 12 15.62 6.67 -23.53
C SER A 12 14.64 6.02 -24.51
N PHE A 13 13.55 5.44 -24.03
CA PHE A 13 12.37 5.25 -24.87
C PHE A 13 11.36 6.36 -24.56
N LEU A 14 11.17 7.17 -25.59
CA LEU A 14 10.21 8.26 -25.70
C LEU A 14 8.78 7.70 -25.69
N PHE A 15 7.91 8.42 -25.00
CA PHE A 15 6.48 8.64 -25.22
C PHE A 15 5.81 7.83 -26.34
N VAL A 16 4.85 6.98 -25.96
CA VAL A 16 3.69 6.67 -26.79
C VAL A 16 2.52 7.49 -26.27
N ALA A 17 2.08 8.41 -27.12
CA ALA A 17 0.91 9.24 -26.93
C ALA A 17 -0.40 8.45 -27.05
N CYS A 18 -1.38 8.95 -26.31
CA CYS A 18 -2.81 8.69 -26.37
C CYS A 18 -3.38 8.66 -27.81
N ASN A 19 -4.27 7.71 -28.12
CA ASN A 19 -5.68 7.96 -28.48
C ASN A 19 -6.30 6.73 -29.18
N SER A 20 -7.39 6.19 -28.64
CA SER A 20 -8.51 5.56 -29.38
C SER A 20 -9.62 5.17 -28.39
N GLU A 21 -10.58 6.06 -28.27
CA GLU A 21 -11.91 5.87 -27.69
C GLU A 21 -12.64 4.64 -28.28
N LYS A 22 -13.24 3.78 -27.44
CA LYS A 22 -14.49 3.04 -27.76
C LYS A 22 -15.35 2.85 -26.50
N LYS A 23 -16.59 3.31 -26.63
CA LYS A 23 -17.73 3.23 -25.70
C LYS A 23 -18.39 1.84 -25.63
N ALA A 24 -19.25 1.73 -24.61
CA ALA A 24 -20.44 0.85 -24.38
C ALA A 24 -20.19 -0.11 -23.20
N GLU A 25 -20.65 0.17 -21.98
CA GLU A 25 -22.03 0.33 -21.45
C GLU A 25 -22.85 -0.98 -21.40
N ASP A 26 -23.41 -1.20 -20.21
CA ASP A 26 -24.48 -2.12 -19.79
C ASP A 26 -24.08 -3.54 -19.35
N ASN A 27 -24.21 -3.84 -18.05
CA ASN A 27 -25.39 -4.53 -17.54
C ASN A 27 -25.47 -4.51 -16.00
N LYS A 28 -26.71 -4.64 -15.56
CA LYS A 28 -27.33 -4.38 -14.27
C LYS A 28 -27.26 -5.61 -13.35
N ASP A 29 -27.38 -5.32 -12.06
CA ASP A 29 -28.11 -6.09 -11.05
C ASP A 29 -27.38 -7.06 -10.11
N THR A 30 -27.81 -6.92 -8.85
CA THR A 30 -27.88 -7.92 -7.76
C THR A 30 -26.59 -8.58 -7.29
N THR A 31 -26.18 -8.28 -6.05
CA THR A 31 -26.62 -9.06 -4.86
C THR A 31 -25.70 -8.73 -3.69
N VAL A 32 -26.33 -8.28 -2.61
CA VAL A 32 -25.75 -8.18 -1.27
C VAL A 32 -25.30 -9.56 -0.81
N VAL A 33 -24.00 -9.73 -0.55
CA VAL A 33 -23.52 -10.75 0.38
C VAL A 33 -22.76 -10.03 1.47
N VAL A 34 -23.49 -9.76 2.56
CA VAL A 34 -22.92 -9.53 3.87
C VAL A 34 -22.17 -10.82 4.23
N VAL A 35 -20.85 -10.82 4.05
CA VAL A 35 -20.00 -11.77 4.75
C VAL A 35 -19.74 -11.16 6.11
N GLU A 36 -20.58 -11.57 7.04
CA GLU A 36 -20.41 -11.36 8.47
C GLU A 36 -19.15 -12.11 8.91
N ASN A 37 -17.98 -11.47 8.79
CA ASN A 37 -16.75 -11.97 9.36
C ASN A 37 -16.76 -11.65 10.86
N GLN A 38 -17.50 -12.45 11.64
CA GLN A 38 -17.30 -12.53 13.08
C GLN A 38 -15.97 -13.24 13.34
N THR A 39 -14.88 -12.47 13.26
CA THR A 39 -13.70 -12.74 14.07
C THR A 39 -13.89 -11.94 15.35
N ALA A 40 -13.96 -12.66 16.48
CA ALA A 40 -14.02 -12.08 17.82
C ALA A 40 -12.97 -10.95 17.96
N PRO A 41 -13.29 -9.81 18.59
CA PRO A 41 -12.29 -8.80 18.89
C PRO A 41 -11.30 -9.41 19.88
N ALA A 42 -10.13 -9.81 19.38
CA ALA A 42 -8.95 -9.94 20.22
C ALA A 42 -8.76 -8.59 20.95
N PRO A 43 -8.33 -8.60 22.22
CA PRO A 43 -8.26 -7.39 23.02
C PRO A 43 -7.39 -6.36 22.29
N ALA A 44 -8.00 -5.23 21.96
CA ALA A 44 -7.29 -4.06 21.44
C ALA A 44 -6.39 -3.54 22.56
N GLU A 45 -5.20 -4.11 22.68
CA GLU A 45 -4.04 -3.40 23.22
C GLU A 45 -3.99 -2.09 22.45
N THR A 46 -4.28 -0.99 23.13
CA THR A 46 -4.30 0.35 22.53
C THR A 46 -2.85 0.78 22.31
N HIS A 47 -2.17 0.12 21.38
CA HIS A 47 -0.94 0.64 20.82
C HIS A 47 -1.34 1.81 19.91
N SER A 48 -0.78 2.98 20.21
CA SER A 48 -0.99 4.19 19.42
C SER A 48 -0.35 4.00 18.05
N HIS A 49 -1.10 3.43 17.13
CA HIS A 49 -0.68 3.30 15.75
C HIS A 49 -0.70 4.64 15.02
N VAL A 50 0.17 4.80 14.03
CA VAL A 50 0.16 5.96 13.14
C VAL A 50 -1.20 6.07 12.44
N ALA A 51 -1.80 7.26 12.47
CA ALA A 51 -3.07 7.53 11.81
C ALA A 51 -2.89 7.80 10.30
N VAL A 52 -3.93 7.54 9.51
CA VAL A 52 -3.92 7.84 8.07
C VAL A 52 -4.10 9.34 7.86
N PRO A 53 -3.22 10.02 7.09
CA PRO A 53 -3.44 11.41 6.72
C PRO A 53 -4.59 11.55 5.72
N THR A 54 -5.14 12.76 5.62
CA THR A 54 -6.17 13.06 4.62
C THR A 54 -5.54 13.36 3.26
N PHE A 55 -5.98 12.64 2.24
CA PHE A 55 -5.56 12.81 0.85
C PHE A 55 -6.65 13.48 0.01
N SER A 56 -6.23 14.18 -1.04
CA SER A 56 -7.12 14.95 -1.90
C SER A 56 -7.93 14.06 -2.85
N SER A 57 -7.37 12.91 -3.24
CA SER A 57 -8.04 11.91 -4.07
C SER A 57 -8.75 10.85 -3.22
N PRO A 58 -10.06 10.59 -3.44
CA PRO A 58 -10.78 9.51 -2.76
C PRO A 58 -10.16 8.13 -2.99
N GLU A 59 -9.57 7.92 -4.16
CA GLU A 59 -8.90 6.67 -4.51
C GLU A 59 -7.61 6.50 -3.70
N VAL A 60 -6.80 7.57 -3.60
CA VAL A 60 -5.58 7.58 -2.78
C VAL A 60 -5.92 7.42 -1.30
N GLN A 61 -7.00 8.04 -0.83
CA GLN A 61 -7.48 7.87 0.54
C GLN A 61 -7.87 6.41 0.83
N THR A 62 -8.57 5.75 -0.10
CA THR A 62 -8.96 4.35 0.03
C THR A 62 -7.73 3.46 0.11
N LEU A 63 -6.76 3.67 -0.80
CA LEU A 63 -5.49 2.94 -0.75
C LEU A 63 -4.76 3.16 0.58
N ALA A 64 -4.69 4.40 1.05
CA ALA A 64 -4.02 4.72 2.31
C ALA A 64 -4.68 4.00 3.49
N ASN A 65 -6.01 3.94 3.54
CA ASN A 65 -6.72 3.21 4.58
C ASN A 65 -6.40 1.71 4.54
N GLU A 66 -6.46 1.08 3.37
CA GLU A 66 -6.10 -0.34 3.21
C GLU A 66 -4.63 -0.60 3.59
N TYR A 67 -3.72 0.30 3.19
CA TYR A 67 -2.28 0.15 3.44
C TYR A 67 -1.98 0.31 4.93
N ASN A 68 -2.68 1.21 5.61
CA ASN A 68 -2.58 1.39 7.05
C ASN A 68 -2.94 0.10 7.80
N THR A 69 -4.08 -0.49 7.46
CA THR A 69 -4.52 -1.77 8.05
C THR A 69 -3.50 -2.87 7.79
N PHE A 70 -2.97 -2.95 6.57
CA PHE A 70 -1.94 -3.92 6.22
C PHE A 70 -0.66 -3.74 7.04
N MET A 71 -0.16 -2.51 7.16
CA MET A 71 1.07 -2.21 7.90
C MET A 71 0.89 -2.40 9.41
N HIS A 72 -0.28 -2.07 9.97
CA HIS A 72 -0.57 -2.35 11.38
C HIS A 72 -0.66 -3.84 11.65
N SER A 73 -1.24 -4.62 10.73
CA SER A 73 -1.22 -6.09 10.83
C SER A 73 0.20 -6.63 10.88
N TYR A 74 1.12 -6.05 10.10
CA TYR A 74 2.55 -6.38 10.17
C TYR A 74 3.18 -6.02 11.52
N ILE A 75 2.95 -4.80 11.98
CA ILE A 75 3.46 -4.29 13.26
C ILE A 75 3.00 -5.19 14.41
N ASP A 76 1.71 -5.54 14.44
CA ASP A 76 1.14 -6.38 15.48
C ASP A 76 1.66 -7.82 15.40
N ALA A 77 1.82 -8.36 14.18
CA ALA A 77 2.42 -9.66 13.99
C ALA A 77 3.88 -9.71 14.49
N TYR A 78 4.66 -8.65 14.30
CA TYR A 78 6.02 -8.54 14.85
C TYR A 78 6.01 -8.47 16.39
N LYS A 79 5.15 -7.63 16.98
CA LYS A 79 5.01 -7.55 18.46
C LYS A 79 4.60 -8.89 19.06
N ALA A 80 3.66 -9.59 18.42
CA ALA A 80 3.16 -10.89 18.84
C ALA A 80 4.12 -12.06 18.51
N LYS A 81 5.17 -11.82 17.71
CA LYS A 81 6.07 -12.84 17.16
C LYS A 81 5.32 -13.93 16.38
N ASP A 82 4.25 -13.54 15.68
CA ASP A 82 3.41 -14.44 14.90
C ASP A 82 4.02 -14.71 13.52
N ALA A 83 4.85 -15.75 13.45
CA ALA A 83 5.53 -16.14 12.22
C ALA A 83 4.57 -16.57 11.10
N THR A 84 3.39 -17.13 11.44
CA THR A 84 2.39 -17.55 10.46
C THR A 84 1.76 -16.32 9.80
N LEU A 85 1.31 -15.36 10.60
CA LEU A 85 0.73 -14.12 10.09
C LEU A 85 1.76 -13.30 9.30
N LEU A 86 3.02 -13.25 9.74
CA LEU A 86 4.10 -12.59 8.99
C LEU A 86 4.32 -13.22 7.60
N GLN A 87 4.22 -14.55 7.48
CA GLN A 87 4.35 -15.24 6.20
C GLN A 87 3.15 -14.97 5.28
N GLU A 88 1.93 -14.96 5.82
CA GLU A 88 0.71 -14.62 5.07
C GLU A 88 0.74 -13.18 4.55
N LEU A 89 1.16 -12.24 5.40
CA LEU A 89 1.32 -10.83 5.01
C LEU A 89 2.43 -10.66 3.96
N ALA A 90 3.53 -11.41 4.08
CA ALA A 90 4.61 -11.38 3.09
C ALA A 90 4.16 -11.84 1.70
N ALA A 91 3.27 -12.82 1.62
CA ALA A 91 2.69 -13.25 0.35
C ALA A 91 1.86 -12.14 -0.33
N LYS A 92 1.27 -11.23 0.46
CA LYS A 92 0.47 -10.09 -0.04
C LYS A 92 1.31 -8.91 -0.54
N ASN A 93 2.62 -8.88 -0.28
CA ASN A 93 3.47 -7.75 -0.70
C ASN A 93 3.50 -7.52 -2.21
N THR A 94 3.40 -8.58 -3.02
CA THR A 94 3.39 -8.44 -4.48
C THR A 94 2.11 -7.73 -4.97
N GLU A 95 0.95 -8.04 -4.38
CA GLU A 95 -0.31 -7.34 -4.68
C GLU A 95 -0.20 -5.85 -4.32
N TRP A 96 0.40 -5.57 -3.16
CA TRP A 96 0.63 -4.22 -2.70
C TRP A 96 1.55 -3.39 -3.59
N ALA A 97 2.58 -4.01 -4.17
CA ALA A 97 3.46 -3.34 -5.12
C ALA A 97 2.68 -2.82 -6.34
N THR A 98 1.76 -3.63 -6.88
CA THR A 98 0.90 -3.23 -8.00
C THR A 98 -0.05 -2.10 -7.60
N LYS A 99 -0.78 -2.24 -6.48
CA LYS A 99 -1.70 -1.20 -5.99
C LYS A 99 -0.99 0.14 -5.74
N ALA A 100 0.20 0.09 -5.15
CA ALA A 100 1.01 1.29 -4.90
C ALA A 100 1.43 1.98 -6.21
N GLN A 101 1.83 1.20 -7.23
CA GLN A 101 2.21 1.76 -8.52
C GLN A 101 1.03 2.43 -9.24
N GLU A 102 -0.15 1.83 -9.19
CA GLU A 102 -1.37 2.39 -9.80
C GLU A 102 -1.81 3.69 -9.11
N ALA A 103 -1.75 3.74 -7.78
CA ALA A 103 -2.12 4.95 -7.05
C ALA A 103 -1.08 6.07 -7.15
N ALA A 104 0.22 5.74 -7.25
CA ALA A 104 1.27 6.74 -7.42
C ALA A 104 1.03 7.62 -8.66
N ALA A 105 0.48 7.04 -9.74
CA ALA A 105 0.12 7.78 -10.95
C ALA A 105 -1.04 8.78 -10.75
N LYS A 106 -1.81 8.64 -9.66
CA LYS A 106 -3.01 9.41 -9.36
C LYS A 106 -2.83 10.41 -8.21
N MET A 107 -1.64 10.41 -7.59
CA MET A 107 -1.31 11.34 -6.52
C MET A 107 -0.95 12.72 -7.08
N THR A 108 -1.47 13.77 -6.42
CA THR A 108 -0.91 15.11 -6.59
C THR A 108 0.47 15.20 -5.95
N PRO A 109 1.30 16.22 -6.27
CA PRO A 109 2.59 16.41 -5.58
C PRO A 109 2.44 16.56 -4.06
N GLU A 110 1.37 17.20 -3.58
CA GLU A 110 1.07 17.33 -2.15
C GLU A 110 0.71 15.99 -1.53
N ASP A 111 -0.15 15.20 -2.18
CA ASP A 111 -0.51 13.86 -1.72
C ASP A 111 0.74 12.95 -1.70
N ALA A 112 1.61 13.03 -2.70
CA ALA A 112 2.85 12.26 -2.74
C ALA A 112 3.79 12.60 -1.56
N GLN A 113 3.88 13.89 -1.18
CA GLN A 113 4.65 14.30 0.00
C GLN A 113 4.03 13.74 1.29
N LYS A 114 2.72 13.92 1.50
CA LYS A 114 2.00 13.36 2.67
C LYS A 114 2.18 11.85 2.77
N TRP A 115 2.09 11.17 1.63
CA TRP A 115 2.27 9.73 1.53
C TRP A 115 3.69 9.32 1.95
N ALA A 116 4.72 10.00 1.46
CA ALA A 116 6.11 9.70 1.81
C ALA A 116 6.40 9.91 3.31
N GLU A 117 5.94 11.03 3.88
CA GLU A 117 6.09 11.33 5.31
C GLU A 117 5.38 10.29 6.18
N TRP A 118 4.17 9.88 5.78
CA TRP A 118 3.40 8.86 6.48
C TRP A 118 4.03 7.46 6.38
N GLN A 119 4.55 7.06 5.22
CA GLN A 119 5.30 5.81 5.07
C GLN A 119 6.54 5.77 5.97
N GLN A 120 7.23 6.89 6.15
CA GLN A 120 8.37 6.97 7.06
C GLN A 120 7.95 6.74 8.51
N GLN A 121 6.79 7.27 8.93
CA GLN A 121 6.24 7.05 10.27
C GLN A 121 5.88 5.57 10.49
N LEU A 122 5.17 4.96 9.53
CA LEU A 122 4.85 3.53 9.55
C LEU A 122 6.10 2.65 9.61
N THR A 123 7.14 2.99 8.85
CA THR A 123 8.42 2.27 8.86
C THR A 123 9.13 2.41 10.21
N THR A 124 9.05 3.58 10.83
CA THR A 124 9.61 3.82 12.17
C THR A 124 8.89 2.96 13.21
N GLU A 125 7.56 2.93 13.17
CA GLU A 125 6.75 2.09 14.06
C GLU A 125 7.04 0.59 13.84
N LEU A 126 7.10 0.14 12.59
CA LEU A 126 7.49 -1.22 12.23
C LEU A 126 8.88 -1.56 12.77
N THR A 127 9.85 -0.68 12.59
CA THR A 127 11.21 -0.89 13.10
C THR A 127 11.24 -0.99 14.62
N ALA A 128 10.46 -0.17 15.31
CA ALA A 128 10.32 -0.24 16.77
C ALA A 128 9.65 -1.55 17.23
N SER A 129 8.71 -2.09 16.46
CA SER A 129 8.02 -3.35 16.78
C SER A 129 8.89 -4.60 16.69
N MET A 130 10.04 -4.52 16.01
CA MET A 130 10.98 -5.63 15.82
C MET A 130 12.05 -5.73 16.92
N GLN A 131 12.10 -4.79 17.86
CA GLN A 131 13.07 -4.73 18.95
C GLN A 131 12.63 -5.58 20.15
#